data_AF-A0A8I0H460-F1
#
_entry.id   AF-A0A8I0H460-F1
#
_cell.length_a   1.000
_cell.length_b   1.000
_cell.length_c   1.000
_cell.angle_alpha   90.00
_cell.angle_beta   90.00
_cell.angle_gamma   90.00
#
_symmetry.space_group_name_H-M   'P 1'
#
loop_
_entity.id
_entity.type
_entity.pdbx_description
1 polymer ?
#
loop_
_entity_poly.entity_id
_entity_poly.type
_entity_poly.pdbx_seq_one_letter_code
_entity_poly.pdbx_strand_id
1 'polypeptide(L)'
;MLFCTMASAQTPPPSIVPTDRLQESWWAQRHAQVLEQVKQHPDAKLLLIGDSITQNYEKAKAPDEDFQPTWQTFYGSRGALNLGFSGDGTENVLWRLANGEVDGLQPKVALVLIGTNNTGHLGQTAEQTQLGIDAVVAAIEQKLPRTHILLLSVLPSDLSSEKSRRDAQINQGLAVRYGDNPRVTYLDVSSVFQRDGKLRTELFYDTRFRPAAGALHPDTRGQRMLAEAIEPTLARLLGEPPVKPVAELGRDAATSLMPVDWLEQDSYDWYARHHAALAIARSLKPEVVMIGDSITHFWSGPPQATRVSGPESWQWLYGMRPVLNLGFGWDRTQNVLWRIRQGELDGLDPRWVVLHLGTNNLSGTAQSRASTPAEAALGVQAVVSEVRRRLPNSKLILMAIMPRGRNPDDARRAPIAETNRLLVARYAKDPAVQLVDIGPRLLQPDGTLPEALMPDGTHPSESGYRIWARALREAGITAAP
;
A
#
# COMPACT_ATOMS: atom_id res chain seq x y z
N MET A 1 51.28 -1.97 27.66
CA MET A 1 50.80 -2.83 26.57
C MET A 1 49.31 -2.55 26.39
N LEU A 2 48.94 -1.76 25.38
CA LEU A 2 47.54 -1.61 24.98
C LEU A 2 47.15 -2.88 24.20
N PHE A 3 46.20 -3.65 24.72
CA PHE A 3 45.58 -4.73 23.96
C PHE A 3 44.61 -4.11 22.94
N CYS A 4 45.03 -4.05 21.68
CA CYS A 4 44.11 -3.92 20.56
C CYS A 4 43.29 -5.22 20.48
N THR A 5 42.02 -5.16 20.87
CA THR A 5 41.05 -6.19 20.50
C THR A 5 40.83 -6.12 19.00
N MET A 6 41.41 -7.07 18.26
CA MET A 6 41.02 -7.27 16.86
C MET A 6 39.55 -7.67 16.85
N ALA A 7 38.69 -6.83 16.27
CA ALA A 7 37.33 -7.22 15.93
C ALA A 7 37.43 -8.39 14.94
N SER A 8 36.84 -9.55 15.27
CA SER A 8 36.78 -10.64 14.30
C SER A 8 35.94 -10.20 13.12
N ALA A 9 36.43 -10.42 11.90
CA ALA A 9 35.66 -10.18 10.70
C ALA A 9 34.45 -11.12 10.73
N GLN A 10 33.25 -10.57 10.92
CA GLN A 10 32.01 -11.35 10.86
C GLN A 10 31.83 -11.88 9.44
N THR A 11 31.65 -13.20 9.30
CA THR A 11 31.30 -13.83 8.02
C THR A 11 30.03 -13.17 7.46
N PRO A 12 30.01 -12.76 6.17
CA PRO A 12 28.82 -12.16 5.57
C PRO A 12 27.63 -13.14 5.65
N PRO A 13 26.40 -12.64 5.84
CA PRO A 13 25.23 -13.51 5.87
C PRO A 13 25.05 -14.22 4.51
N PRO A 14 24.58 -15.48 4.48
CA PRO A 14 24.42 -16.23 3.23
C PRO A 14 23.57 -15.50 2.18
N SER A 15 22.58 -14.72 2.61
CA SER A 15 21.68 -13.92 1.77
C SER A 15 22.37 -12.96 0.79
N ILE A 16 23.60 -12.53 1.08
CA ILE A 16 24.37 -11.60 0.23
C ILE A 16 25.53 -12.29 -0.52
N VAL A 17 25.69 -13.60 -0.35
CA VAL A 17 26.77 -14.37 -0.99
C VAL A 17 26.20 -15.03 -2.25
N PRO A 18 26.58 -14.59 -3.47
CA PRO A 18 26.07 -15.17 -4.71
C PRO A 18 26.30 -16.68 -4.73
N THR A 19 25.23 -17.46 -4.81
CA THR A 19 25.27 -18.93 -4.74
C THR A 19 24.41 -19.55 -5.83
N ASP A 20 24.94 -20.52 -6.58
CA ASP A 20 24.21 -21.22 -7.63
C ASP A 20 23.48 -22.48 -7.14
N ARG A 21 22.65 -23.04 -8.02
CA ARG A 21 22.03 -24.35 -7.87
C ARG A 21 22.30 -25.22 -9.10
N LEU A 22 23.48 -25.10 -9.72
CA LEU A 22 23.85 -25.80 -10.96
C LEU A 22 23.85 -27.33 -10.81
N GLN A 23 23.97 -27.83 -9.58
CA GLN A 23 23.82 -29.27 -9.28
C GLN A 23 22.38 -29.77 -9.47
N GLU A 24 21.39 -28.86 -9.52
CA GLU A 24 20.01 -29.19 -9.82
C GLU A 24 19.75 -29.03 -11.33
N SER A 25 19.57 -30.14 -12.04
CA SER A 25 19.45 -30.15 -13.51
C SER A 25 18.39 -29.20 -14.05
N TRP A 26 17.24 -29.07 -13.38
CA TRP A 26 16.17 -28.17 -13.80
C TRP A 26 16.59 -26.70 -13.72
N TRP A 27 17.36 -26.33 -12.69
CA TRP A 27 17.80 -24.96 -12.44
C TRP A 27 18.88 -24.58 -13.45
N ALA A 28 19.85 -25.47 -13.69
CA ALA A 28 20.88 -25.28 -14.72
C ALA A 28 20.26 -25.16 -16.13
N GLN A 29 19.27 -25.99 -16.47
CA GLN A 29 18.56 -25.91 -17.75
C GLN A 29 17.79 -24.60 -17.88
N ARG A 30 17.09 -24.17 -16.81
CA ARG A 30 16.35 -22.91 -16.81
C ARG A 30 17.29 -21.72 -16.98
N HIS A 31 18.43 -21.69 -16.30
CA HIS A 31 19.42 -20.63 -16.46
C HIS A 31 19.92 -20.54 -17.91
N ALA A 32 20.25 -21.68 -18.53
CA ALA A 32 20.62 -21.70 -19.95
C ALA A 32 19.49 -21.18 -20.87
N GLN A 33 18.23 -21.52 -20.60
CA GLN A 33 17.07 -21.02 -21.35
C GLN A 33 16.89 -19.51 -21.18
N VAL A 34 17.03 -18.99 -19.96
CA VAL A 34 16.94 -17.55 -19.68
C VAL A 34 18.05 -16.79 -20.40
N LEU A 35 19.29 -17.28 -20.38
CA LEU A 35 20.40 -16.66 -21.12
C LEU A 35 20.12 -16.59 -22.64
N GLU A 36 19.44 -17.60 -23.19
CA GLU A 36 19.04 -17.58 -24.60
C GLU A 36 17.90 -16.58 -24.85
N GLN A 37 16.89 -16.51 -23.97
CA GLN A 37 15.82 -15.51 -24.06
C GLN A 37 16.36 -14.09 -23.98
N VAL A 38 17.28 -13.82 -23.06
CA VAL A 38 17.94 -12.51 -22.90
C VAL A 38 18.65 -12.10 -24.19
N LYS A 39 19.35 -13.03 -24.86
CA LYS A 39 20.00 -12.77 -26.16
C LYS A 39 18.99 -12.52 -27.28
N GLN A 40 17.86 -13.21 -27.27
CA GLN A 40 16.83 -13.11 -28.29
C GLN A 40 15.97 -11.84 -28.15
N HIS A 41 15.94 -11.23 -26.96
CA HIS A 41 15.11 -10.06 -26.64
C HIS A 41 15.94 -8.88 -26.10
N PRO A 42 16.91 -8.35 -26.87
CA PRO A 42 17.78 -7.25 -26.42
C PRO A 42 17.01 -5.95 -26.15
N ASP A 43 15.80 -5.82 -26.66
CA ASP A 43 14.90 -4.67 -26.54
C ASP A 43 13.85 -4.83 -25.42
N ALA A 44 13.94 -5.87 -24.59
CA ALA A 44 13.04 -6.11 -23.48
C ALA A 44 12.91 -4.87 -22.58
N LYS A 45 11.68 -4.37 -22.43
CA LYS A 45 11.39 -3.14 -21.66
C LYS A 45 11.14 -3.40 -20.17
N LEU A 46 10.74 -4.63 -19.83
CA LEU A 46 10.34 -5.02 -18.49
C LEU A 46 10.99 -6.36 -18.13
N LEU A 47 11.64 -6.43 -16.97
CA LEU A 47 12.11 -7.68 -16.38
C LEU A 47 11.29 -8.00 -15.14
N LEU A 48 10.87 -9.26 -14.98
CA LEU A 48 10.35 -9.76 -13.71
C LEU A 48 11.41 -10.67 -13.09
N ILE A 49 11.98 -10.25 -11.97
CA ILE A 49 13.06 -10.94 -11.26
C ILE A 49 12.50 -11.44 -9.92
N GLY A 50 12.63 -12.73 -9.66
CA GLY A 50 12.12 -13.27 -8.40
C GLY A 50 12.24 -14.77 -8.24
N ASP A 51 11.35 -15.32 -7.41
CA ASP A 51 11.30 -16.72 -7.04
C ASP A 51 10.18 -17.51 -7.78
N SER A 52 9.64 -18.56 -7.15
CA SER A 52 8.54 -19.39 -7.66
C SER A 52 7.29 -18.60 -7.99
N ILE A 53 6.99 -17.53 -7.24
CA ILE A 53 5.79 -16.71 -7.47
C ILE A 53 5.92 -15.97 -8.80
N THR A 54 7.14 -15.56 -9.14
CA THR A 54 7.44 -14.92 -10.43
C THR A 54 7.47 -15.95 -11.56
N GLN A 55 8.14 -17.09 -11.35
CA GLN A 55 8.18 -18.17 -12.34
C GLN A 55 6.78 -18.70 -12.69
N ASN A 56 5.87 -18.74 -11.71
CA ASN A 56 4.52 -19.28 -11.88
C ASN A 56 3.75 -18.68 -13.05
N TYR A 57 4.03 -17.44 -13.48
CA TYR A 57 3.40 -16.87 -14.68
C TYR A 57 3.58 -17.70 -15.96
N GLU A 58 4.50 -18.66 -15.99
CA GLU A 58 4.68 -19.62 -17.09
C GLU A 58 3.67 -20.78 -17.08
N LYS A 59 2.99 -21.05 -15.95
CA LYS A 59 2.03 -22.15 -15.87
C LYS A 59 0.69 -21.80 -16.55
N ALA A 60 0.06 -22.82 -17.12
CA ALA A 60 -1.16 -22.72 -17.92
C ALA A 60 -2.19 -23.83 -17.56
N LYS A 61 -2.22 -24.26 -16.30
CA LYS A 61 -3.04 -25.39 -15.85
C LYS A 61 -4.22 -24.91 -15.01
N ALA A 62 -5.40 -24.91 -15.63
CA ALA A 62 -6.64 -24.54 -14.95
C ALA A 62 -7.04 -25.56 -13.86
N PRO A 63 -7.81 -25.15 -12.83
CA PRO A 63 -8.27 -23.77 -12.58
C PRO A 63 -7.28 -22.92 -11.77
N ASP A 64 -6.40 -23.55 -11.01
CA ASP A 64 -5.62 -22.88 -9.94
C ASP A 64 -4.27 -22.32 -10.40
N GLU A 65 -3.74 -22.84 -11.51
CA GLU A 65 -2.38 -22.54 -11.99
C GLU A 65 -2.39 -22.12 -13.48
N ASP A 66 -3.45 -21.44 -13.93
CA ASP A 66 -3.53 -20.88 -15.28
C ASP A 66 -3.28 -19.37 -15.27
N PHE A 67 -2.01 -18.99 -15.40
CA PHE A 67 -1.58 -17.60 -15.27
C PHE A 67 -1.34 -16.92 -16.61
N GLN A 68 -1.40 -17.65 -17.72
CA GLN A 68 -1.16 -17.13 -19.06
C GLN A 68 -2.08 -15.96 -19.43
N PRO A 69 -3.40 -15.97 -19.13
CA PRO A 69 -4.26 -14.81 -19.39
C PRO A 69 -3.78 -13.55 -18.66
N THR A 70 -3.37 -13.68 -17.40
CA THR A 70 -2.81 -12.59 -16.60
C THR A 70 -1.48 -12.12 -17.18
N TRP A 71 -0.58 -13.05 -17.52
CA TRP A 71 0.71 -12.71 -18.14
C TRP A 71 0.52 -11.92 -19.44
N GLN A 72 -0.29 -12.41 -20.37
CA GLN A 72 -0.55 -11.76 -21.65
C GLN A 72 -1.14 -10.36 -21.50
N THR A 73 -2.05 -10.19 -20.52
CA THR A 73 -2.66 -8.90 -20.24
C THR A 73 -1.62 -7.92 -19.71
N PHE A 74 -0.93 -8.24 -18.61
CA PHE A 74 -0.16 -7.23 -17.86
C PHE A 74 1.33 -7.15 -18.22
N TYR A 75 1.93 -8.19 -18.81
CA TYR A 75 3.39 -8.26 -18.97
C TYR A 75 3.83 -8.66 -20.38
N GLY A 76 3.21 -9.69 -20.97
CA GLY A 76 3.62 -10.23 -22.28
C GLY A 76 3.56 -9.19 -23.40
N SER A 77 2.49 -8.38 -23.45
CA SER A 77 2.31 -7.29 -24.42
C SER A 77 3.38 -6.18 -24.32
N ARG A 78 4.08 -6.10 -23.19
CA ARG A 78 5.16 -5.13 -22.93
C ARG A 78 6.55 -5.66 -23.32
N GLY A 79 6.62 -6.85 -23.91
CA GLY A 79 7.89 -7.53 -24.17
C GLY A 79 8.64 -7.86 -22.89
N ALA A 80 7.90 -8.27 -21.85
CA ALA A 80 8.49 -8.62 -20.56
C ALA A 80 9.22 -9.96 -20.60
N LEU A 81 10.34 -10.07 -19.89
CA LEU A 81 11.03 -11.33 -19.64
C LEU A 81 10.75 -11.82 -18.21
N ASN A 82 10.41 -13.11 -18.09
CA ASN A 82 10.25 -13.77 -16.79
C ASN A 82 11.57 -14.42 -16.36
N LEU A 83 12.23 -13.82 -15.38
CA LEU A 83 13.51 -14.25 -14.81
C LEU A 83 13.31 -14.86 -13.40
N GLY A 84 12.10 -15.33 -13.08
CA GLY A 84 11.78 -15.97 -11.80
C GLY A 84 12.30 -17.40 -11.70
N PHE A 85 12.69 -17.90 -10.52
CA PHE A 85 13.15 -19.29 -10.35
C PHE A 85 12.57 -19.91 -9.08
N SER A 86 11.99 -21.11 -9.20
CA SER A 86 11.34 -21.78 -8.08
C SER A 86 12.31 -22.12 -6.96
N GLY A 87 11.99 -21.66 -5.75
CA GLY A 87 12.81 -21.89 -4.56
C GLY A 87 14.02 -20.97 -4.40
N ASP A 88 14.27 -20.03 -5.33
CA ASP A 88 15.40 -19.11 -5.20
C ASP A 88 15.27 -18.18 -3.99
N GLY A 89 16.36 -18.00 -3.27
CA GLY A 89 16.59 -16.90 -2.35
C GLY A 89 17.34 -15.74 -3.01
N THR A 90 17.62 -14.68 -2.25
CA THR A 90 18.40 -13.51 -2.73
C THR A 90 19.79 -13.88 -3.23
N GLU A 91 20.45 -14.84 -2.58
CA GLU A 91 21.76 -15.39 -2.97
C GLU A 91 21.78 -15.98 -4.39
N ASN A 92 20.68 -16.59 -4.82
CA ASN A 92 20.56 -17.20 -6.13
C ASN A 92 20.31 -16.13 -7.20
N VAL A 93 19.45 -15.14 -6.91
CA VAL A 93 19.25 -13.97 -7.78
C VAL A 93 20.58 -13.25 -8.00
N LEU A 94 21.35 -13.00 -6.94
CA LEU A 94 22.66 -12.35 -7.04
C LEU A 94 23.61 -13.11 -7.97
N TRP A 95 23.65 -14.43 -7.86
CA TRP A 95 24.47 -15.25 -8.75
C TRP A 95 24.00 -15.14 -10.20
N ARG A 96 22.69 -15.25 -10.45
CA ARG A 96 22.11 -15.18 -11.80
C ARG A 96 22.36 -13.82 -12.46
N LEU A 97 22.20 -12.73 -11.72
CA LEU A 97 22.54 -11.39 -12.18
C LEU A 97 24.03 -11.29 -12.54
N ALA A 98 24.93 -11.86 -11.73
CA ALA A 98 26.36 -11.87 -12.01
C ALA A 98 26.72 -12.71 -13.25
N ASN A 99 25.90 -13.73 -13.58
CA ASN A 99 26.16 -14.71 -14.64
C ASN A 99 25.28 -14.52 -15.89
N GLY A 100 24.90 -13.28 -16.20
CA GLY A 100 24.47 -12.92 -17.56
C GLY A 100 22.97 -12.72 -17.78
N GLU A 101 22.11 -12.95 -16.79
CA GLU A 101 20.65 -12.87 -16.99
C GLU A 101 20.12 -11.46 -17.29
N VAL A 102 20.96 -10.44 -17.20
CA VAL A 102 20.62 -9.05 -17.54
C VAL A 102 21.63 -8.39 -18.46
N ASP A 103 22.66 -9.13 -18.88
CA ASP A 103 23.78 -8.55 -19.63
C ASP A 103 23.32 -8.13 -21.03
N GLY A 104 23.64 -6.88 -21.42
CA GLY A 104 23.27 -6.31 -22.71
C GLY A 104 21.85 -5.74 -22.78
N LEU A 105 21.02 -5.94 -21.76
CA LEU A 105 19.66 -5.40 -21.72
C LEU A 105 19.65 -3.93 -21.26
N GLN A 106 18.62 -3.19 -21.68
CA GLN A 106 18.33 -1.83 -21.21
C GLN A 106 16.84 -1.66 -20.89
N PRO A 107 16.28 -2.44 -19.95
CA PRO A 107 14.88 -2.37 -19.61
C PRO A 107 14.55 -1.02 -18.96
N LYS A 108 13.33 -0.54 -19.15
CA LYS A 108 12.84 0.65 -18.47
C LYS A 108 12.53 0.36 -17.01
N VAL A 109 11.97 -0.82 -16.72
CA VAL A 109 11.59 -1.24 -15.36
C VAL A 109 12.08 -2.67 -15.06
N ALA A 110 12.59 -2.89 -13.86
CA ALA A 110 12.80 -4.22 -13.27
C ALA A 110 11.86 -4.39 -12.08
N LEU A 111 10.88 -5.29 -12.21
CA LEU A 111 9.99 -5.69 -11.14
C LEU A 111 10.65 -6.79 -10.32
N VAL A 112 10.81 -6.57 -9.01
CA VAL A 112 11.51 -7.49 -8.11
C VAL A 112 10.57 -8.00 -7.03
N LEU A 113 10.43 -9.31 -6.92
CA LEU A 113 9.72 -10.00 -5.83
C LEU A 113 10.56 -11.19 -5.35
N ILE A 114 11.24 -11.03 -4.22
CA ILE A 114 12.14 -12.03 -3.65
C ILE A 114 12.15 -11.95 -2.12
N GLY A 115 12.55 -13.03 -1.45
CA GLY A 115 12.75 -13.08 0.01
C GLY A 115 11.86 -14.08 0.74
N THR A 116 10.80 -14.60 0.11
CA THR A 116 9.89 -15.56 0.77
C THR A 116 10.57 -16.88 1.12
N ASN A 117 11.56 -17.30 0.31
CA ASN A 117 12.34 -18.50 0.55
C ASN A 117 13.40 -18.28 1.65
N ASN A 118 13.99 -17.08 1.70
CA ASN A 118 14.94 -16.66 2.74
C ASN A 118 14.29 -16.75 4.13
N THR A 119 13.09 -16.16 4.31
CA THR A 119 12.32 -16.28 5.55
C THR A 119 11.59 -17.61 5.71
N GLY A 120 11.40 -18.35 4.63
CA GLY A 120 10.78 -19.67 4.61
C GLY A 120 11.79 -20.77 4.94
N HIS A 121 12.05 -21.61 3.94
CA HIS A 121 12.80 -22.84 4.09
C HIS A 121 14.31 -22.64 4.32
N LEU A 122 14.88 -21.47 3.94
CA LEU A 122 16.28 -21.14 4.18
C LEU A 122 16.54 -20.65 5.62
N GLY A 123 15.49 -20.35 6.39
CA GLY A 123 15.61 -20.06 7.82
C GLY A 123 16.34 -18.77 8.19
N GLN A 124 16.49 -17.83 7.26
CA GLN A 124 17.23 -16.59 7.47
C GLN A 124 16.40 -15.55 8.24
N THR A 125 17.05 -14.65 8.99
CA THR A 125 16.35 -13.60 9.75
C THR A 125 15.78 -12.51 8.83
N ALA A 126 14.93 -11.64 9.38
CA ALA A 126 14.42 -10.48 8.64
C ALA A 126 15.58 -9.57 8.20
N GLU A 127 16.56 -9.33 9.07
CA GLU A 127 17.72 -8.49 8.81
C GLU A 127 18.61 -9.08 7.71
N GLN A 128 18.91 -10.39 7.79
CA GLN A 128 19.68 -11.09 6.76
C GLN A 128 18.97 -11.02 5.41
N THR A 129 17.66 -11.28 5.39
CA THR A 129 16.87 -11.24 4.15
C THR A 129 16.81 -9.84 3.57
N GLN A 130 16.63 -8.81 4.40
CA GLN A 130 16.63 -7.42 3.94
C GLN A 130 18.00 -7.04 3.34
N LEU A 131 19.11 -7.43 3.97
CA LEU A 131 20.45 -7.24 3.39
C LEU A 131 20.60 -7.94 2.03
N GLY A 132 20.03 -9.13 1.88
CA GLY A 132 19.97 -9.85 0.60
C GLY A 132 19.19 -9.09 -0.47
N ILE A 133 18.01 -8.57 -0.13
CA ILE A 133 17.20 -7.74 -1.03
C ILE A 133 17.95 -6.47 -1.41
N ASP A 134 18.60 -5.82 -0.45
CA ASP A 134 19.44 -4.63 -0.69
C ASP A 134 20.60 -4.93 -1.64
N ALA A 135 21.24 -6.09 -1.51
CA ALA A 135 22.29 -6.53 -2.41
C ALA A 135 21.74 -6.78 -3.83
N VAL A 136 20.56 -7.39 -3.96
CA VAL A 136 19.90 -7.59 -5.27
C VAL A 136 19.59 -6.24 -5.93
N VAL A 137 19.01 -5.29 -5.17
CA VAL A 137 18.75 -3.92 -5.65
C VAL A 137 20.06 -3.27 -6.13
N ALA A 138 21.12 -3.31 -5.32
CA ALA A 138 22.41 -2.72 -5.67
C ALA A 138 23.03 -3.37 -6.92
N ALA A 139 22.92 -4.70 -7.07
CA ALA A 139 23.39 -5.42 -8.25
C ALA A 139 22.62 -4.99 -9.53
N ILE A 140 21.30 -4.79 -9.42
CA ILE A 140 20.48 -4.28 -10.52
C ILE A 140 20.86 -2.84 -10.85
N GLU A 141 21.03 -1.95 -9.86
CA GLU A 141 21.46 -0.56 -10.10
C GLU A 141 22.83 -0.51 -10.79
N GLN A 142 23.75 -1.40 -10.42
CA GLN A 142 25.08 -1.48 -11.02
C GLN A 142 25.03 -1.99 -12.47
N LYS A 143 24.31 -3.08 -12.72
CA LYS A 143 24.25 -3.70 -14.06
C LYS A 143 23.32 -2.97 -15.02
N LEU A 144 22.26 -2.34 -14.49
CA LEU A 144 21.20 -1.69 -15.25
C LEU A 144 21.01 -0.22 -14.79
N PRO A 145 22.02 0.65 -14.98
CA PRO A 145 22.08 1.99 -14.38
C PRO A 145 21.01 2.98 -14.87
N ARG A 146 20.22 2.61 -15.89
CA ARG A 146 19.09 3.41 -16.40
C ARG A 146 17.72 2.87 -15.98
N THR A 147 17.65 1.64 -15.48
CA THR A 147 16.40 0.94 -15.18
C THR A 147 15.81 1.39 -13.85
N HIS A 148 14.51 1.69 -13.80
CA HIS A 148 13.81 1.94 -12.53
C HIS A 148 13.44 0.62 -11.87
N ILE A 149 13.63 0.48 -10.57
CA ILE A 149 13.30 -0.75 -9.84
C ILE A 149 11.92 -0.62 -9.20
N LEU A 150 11.00 -1.52 -9.54
CA LEU A 150 9.73 -1.69 -8.83
C LEU A 150 9.88 -2.85 -7.84
N LEU A 151 10.18 -2.54 -6.58
CA LEU A 151 10.41 -3.52 -5.53
C LEU A 151 9.08 -3.83 -4.82
N LEU A 152 8.64 -5.08 -4.88
CA LEU A 152 7.42 -5.51 -4.21
C LEU A 152 7.69 -5.96 -2.77
N SER A 153 6.72 -5.76 -1.88
CA SER A 153 6.70 -6.41 -0.56
C SER A 153 6.78 -7.93 -0.68
N VAL A 154 7.47 -8.59 0.25
CA VAL A 154 7.36 -10.05 0.44
C VAL A 154 5.90 -10.39 0.74
N LEU A 155 5.32 -11.32 -0.02
CA LEU A 155 3.90 -11.66 0.13
C LEU A 155 3.65 -12.36 1.48
N PRO A 156 2.49 -12.10 2.12
CA PRO A 156 2.12 -12.81 3.33
C PRO A 156 1.88 -14.29 3.03
N SER A 157 2.15 -15.15 4.02
CA SER A 157 1.98 -16.60 3.94
C SER A 157 1.48 -17.13 5.29
N ASP A 158 0.96 -18.35 5.34
CA ASP A 158 0.56 -19.00 6.61
C ASP A 158 1.46 -20.19 7.00
N LEU A 159 2.65 -20.31 6.38
CA LEU A 159 3.58 -21.42 6.65
C LEU A 159 3.97 -21.53 8.14
N SER A 160 4.17 -20.38 8.79
CA SER A 160 4.36 -20.27 10.25
C SER A 160 4.17 -18.83 10.72
N SER A 161 3.86 -18.65 12.01
CA SER A 161 3.82 -17.34 12.67
C SER A 161 5.18 -16.63 12.65
N GLU A 162 6.27 -17.39 12.82
CA GLU A 162 7.65 -16.90 12.76
C GLU A 162 8.01 -16.34 11.38
N LYS A 163 7.66 -17.05 10.30
CA LYS A 163 7.85 -16.54 8.94
C LYS A 163 7.02 -15.29 8.71
N SER A 164 5.74 -15.33 9.07
CA SER A 164 4.82 -14.18 8.89
C SER A 164 5.33 -12.91 9.57
N ARG A 165 5.94 -13.05 10.76
CA ARG A 165 6.56 -11.93 11.47
C ARG A 165 7.79 -11.41 10.76
N ARG A 166 8.66 -12.29 10.27
CA ARG A 166 9.86 -11.90 9.50
C ARG A 166 9.48 -11.17 8.21
N ASP A 167 8.49 -11.68 7.47
CA ASP A 167 7.99 -11.03 6.25
C ASP A 167 7.47 -9.61 6.55
N ALA A 168 6.70 -9.45 7.64
CA ALA A 168 6.20 -8.15 8.07
C ALA A 168 7.32 -7.17 8.49
N GLN A 169 8.37 -7.67 9.17
CA GLN A 169 9.54 -6.87 9.55
C GLN A 169 10.34 -6.40 8.33
N ILE A 170 10.58 -7.29 7.36
CA ILE A 170 11.25 -6.94 6.09
C ILE A 170 10.45 -5.86 5.37
N ASN A 171 9.13 -6.04 5.21
CA ASN A 171 8.30 -5.08 4.50
C ASN A 171 8.32 -3.69 5.15
N GLN A 172 8.33 -3.62 6.49
CA GLN A 172 8.51 -2.34 7.20
C GLN A 172 9.88 -1.72 6.93
N GLY A 173 10.95 -2.51 6.99
CA GLY A 173 12.31 -2.03 6.72
C GLY A 173 12.50 -1.55 5.29
N LEU A 174 11.96 -2.26 4.30
CA LEU A 174 12.00 -1.88 2.88
C LEU A 174 11.21 -0.59 2.61
N ALA A 175 10.03 -0.43 3.22
CA ALA A 175 9.24 0.79 3.11
C ALA A 175 10.02 2.02 3.59
N VAL A 176 10.67 1.91 4.76
CA VAL A 176 11.51 2.99 5.30
C VAL A 176 12.72 3.26 4.41
N ARG A 177 13.38 2.19 3.93
CA ARG A 177 14.62 2.30 3.17
C ARG A 177 14.43 2.88 1.77
N TYR A 178 13.33 2.54 1.11
CA TYR A 178 13.10 2.88 -0.30
C TYR A 178 11.94 3.86 -0.52
N GLY A 179 11.23 4.31 0.52
CA GLY A 179 10.06 5.20 0.39
C GLY A 179 10.32 6.54 -0.31
N ASP A 180 11.51 7.12 -0.13
CA ASP A 180 11.94 8.37 -0.77
C ASP A 180 13.02 8.14 -1.86
N ASN A 181 13.24 6.90 -2.31
CA ASN A 181 14.33 6.59 -3.24
C ASN A 181 13.98 6.98 -4.69
N PRO A 182 14.84 7.74 -5.42
CA PRO A 182 14.54 8.20 -6.77
C PRO A 182 14.65 7.11 -7.86
N ARG A 183 15.29 5.98 -7.56
CA ARG A 183 15.56 4.85 -8.48
C ARG A 183 14.76 3.60 -8.14
N VAL A 184 14.25 3.51 -6.92
CA VAL A 184 13.48 2.37 -6.42
C VAL A 184 12.12 2.85 -5.96
N THR A 185 11.06 2.32 -6.57
CA THR A 185 9.70 2.46 -6.07
C THR A 185 9.33 1.20 -5.30
N TYR A 186 9.20 1.32 -3.98
CA TYR A 186 8.67 0.25 -3.15
C TYR A 186 7.14 0.21 -3.24
N LEU A 187 6.59 -0.96 -3.54
CA LEU A 187 5.15 -1.19 -3.60
C LEU A 187 4.75 -2.34 -2.68
N ASP A 188 4.11 -1.99 -1.56
CA ASP A 188 3.54 -2.99 -0.66
C ASP A 188 2.20 -3.49 -1.19
N VAL A 189 2.23 -4.73 -1.68
CA VAL A 189 1.10 -5.48 -2.24
C VAL A 189 0.51 -6.47 -1.22
N SER A 190 1.00 -6.51 0.01
CA SER A 190 0.62 -7.53 1.00
C SER A 190 -0.88 -7.52 1.34
N SER A 191 -1.53 -6.35 1.36
CA SER A 191 -2.98 -6.28 1.62
C SER A 191 -3.86 -6.85 0.53
N VAL A 192 -3.35 -7.03 -0.69
CA VAL A 192 -4.11 -7.72 -1.74
C VAL A 192 -4.59 -9.09 -1.24
N PHE A 193 -3.77 -9.71 -0.40
CA PHE A 193 -3.99 -11.03 0.19
C PHE A 193 -4.56 -10.97 1.61
N GLN A 194 -4.89 -9.81 2.16
CA GLN A 194 -5.41 -9.70 3.52
C GLN A 194 -6.83 -9.12 3.57
N ARG A 195 -7.60 -9.57 4.55
CA ARG A 195 -8.91 -9.02 4.90
C ARG A 195 -9.10 -9.08 6.41
N ASP A 196 -9.51 -7.97 7.02
CA ASP A 196 -9.71 -7.86 8.47
C ASP A 196 -8.48 -8.30 9.29
N GLY A 197 -7.28 -8.00 8.77
CA GLY A 197 -6.00 -8.38 9.40
C GLY A 197 -5.66 -9.87 9.31
N LYS A 198 -6.39 -10.66 8.52
CA LYS A 198 -6.14 -12.09 8.29
C LYS A 198 -5.76 -12.35 6.83
N LEU A 199 -4.92 -13.37 6.62
CA LEU A 199 -4.60 -13.87 5.29
C LEU A 199 -5.85 -14.49 4.65
N ARG A 200 -6.09 -14.14 3.40
CA ARG A 200 -7.12 -14.73 2.54
C ARG A 200 -6.58 -16.01 1.93
N THR A 201 -6.50 -17.07 2.73
CA THR A 201 -5.92 -18.36 2.34
C THR A 201 -6.62 -19.00 1.15
N GLU A 202 -7.87 -18.62 0.86
CA GLU A 202 -8.60 -19.07 -0.32
C GLU A 202 -7.97 -18.62 -1.65
N LEU A 203 -7.13 -17.57 -1.64
CA LEU A 203 -6.41 -17.06 -2.81
C LEU A 203 -5.11 -17.83 -3.12
N PHE A 204 -4.82 -18.92 -2.40
CA PHE A 204 -3.56 -19.67 -2.51
C PHE A 204 -3.83 -21.13 -2.83
N TYR A 205 -3.20 -21.65 -3.90
CA TYR A 205 -3.47 -23.02 -4.35
C TYR A 205 -2.87 -24.09 -3.44
N ASP A 206 -1.84 -23.78 -2.64
CA ASP A 206 -1.18 -24.75 -1.76
C ASP A 206 -2.13 -25.37 -0.74
N THR A 207 -3.11 -24.58 -0.29
CA THR A 207 -4.14 -24.99 0.67
C THR A 207 -5.05 -26.10 0.14
N ARG A 208 -5.05 -26.28 -1.18
CA ARG A 208 -5.86 -27.28 -1.90
C ARG A 208 -5.09 -28.56 -2.21
N PHE A 209 -3.80 -28.63 -1.87
CA PHE A 209 -3.01 -29.86 -2.00
C PHE A 209 -3.52 -30.99 -1.09
N ARG A 210 -3.04 -32.21 -1.38
CA ARG A 210 -3.32 -33.41 -0.60
C ARG A 210 -1.99 -34.10 -0.25
N PRO A 211 -1.51 -33.98 1.01
CA PRO A 211 -2.08 -33.21 2.12
C PRO A 211 -2.03 -31.69 1.85
N ALA A 212 -2.90 -30.92 2.52
CA ALA A 212 -2.91 -29.46 2.37
C ALA A 212 -1.59 -28.88 2.89
N ALA A 213 -1.03 -27.93 2.14
CA ALA A 213 0.12 -27.14 2.56
C ALA A 213 -0.34 -25.74 2.97
N GLY A 214 0.55 -24.99 3.63
CA GLY A 214 0.27 -23.59 3.94
C GLY A 214 0.26 -22.72 2.68
N ALA A 215 -0.64 -21.73 2.65
CA ALA A 215 -0.72 -20.65 1.68
C ALA A 215 0.63 -19.95 1.49
N LEU A 216 1.22 -20.12 0.31
CA LEU A 216 2.47 -19.48 -0.10
C LEU A 216 2.38 -18.90 -1.52
N HIS A 217 1.82 -19.66 -2.46
CA HIS A 217 1.67 -19.34 -3.86
C HIS A 217 0.24 -18.92 -4.17
N PRO A 218 0.02 -17.67 -4.63
CA PRO A 218 -1.28 -17.26 -5.07
C PRO A 218 -1.78 -18.10 -6.25
N ASP A 219 -3.07 -18.37 -6.26
CA ASP A 219 -3.76 -19.04 -7.37
C ASP A 219 -4.04 -18.10 -8.55
N THR A 220 -4.63 -18.61 -9.63
CA THR A 220 -5.03 -17.83 -10.81
C THR A 220 -5.71 -16.50 -10.45
N ARG A 221 -6.59 -16.50 -9.43
CA ARG A 221 -7.28 -15.28 -8.98
C ARG A 221 -6.33 -14.39 -8.17
N GLY A 222 -5.58 -14.94 -7.23
CA GLY A 222 -4.61 -14.21 -6.41
C GLY A 222 -3.54 -13.53 -7.26
N GLN A 223 -3.01 -14.22 -8.27
CA GLN A 223 -1.98 -13.70 -9.17
C GLN A 223 -2.52 -12.62 -10.12
N ARG A 224 -3.79 -12.73 -10.54
CA ARG A 224 -4.49 -11.64 -11.25
C ARG A 224 -4.64 -10.42 -10.35
N MET A 225 -5.08 -10.60 -9.11
CA MET A 225 -5.24 -9.49 -8.15
C MET A 225 -3.90 -8.81 -7.85
N LEU A 226 -2.81 -9.57 -7.77
CA LEU A 226 -1.46 -9.04 -7.63
C LEU A 226 -1.08 -8.17 -8.85
N ALA A 227 -1.28 -8.67 -10.07
CA ALA A 227 -0.99 -7.92 -11.29
C ALA A 227 -1.83 -6.63 -11.40
N GLU A 228 -3.12 -6.70 -11.07
CA GLU A 228 -4.01 -5.54 -11.02
C GLU A 228 -3.54 -4.48 -9.99
N ALA A 229 -2.93 -4.89 -8.87
CA ALA A 229 -2.39 -3.99 -7.87
C ALA A 229 -1.06 -3.34 -8.27
N ILE A 230 -0.25 -4.07 -9.05
CA ILE A 230 1.02 -3.59 -9.60
C ILE A 230 0.80 -2.58 -10.73
N GLU A 231 -0.24 -2.81 -11.55
CA GLU A 231 -0.45 -2.17 -12.83
C GLU A 231 -0.37 -0.63 -12.83
N PRO A 232 -1.05 0.11 -11.93
CA PRO A 232 -1.01 1.57 -11.98
C PRO A 232 0.41 2.13 -11.80
N THR A 233 1.17 1.52 -10.87
CA THR A 233 2.55 1.92 -10.60
C THR A 233 3.47 1.52 -11.77
N LEU A 234 3.33 0.30 -12.27
CA LEU A 234 4.14 -0.21 -13.36
C LEU A 234 3.93 0.60 -14.65
N ALA A 235 2.69 0.88 -15.04
CA ALA A 235 2.37 1.69 -16.21
C ALA A 235 2.97 3.10 -16.12
N ARG A 236 2.87 3.74 -14.95
CA ARG A 236 3.50 5.05 -14.68
C ARG A 236 5.01 4.98 -14.87
N LEU A 237 5.67 3.97 -14.30
CA LEU A 237 7.12 3.79 -14.44
C LEU A 237 7.54 3.47 -15.88
N LEU A 238 6.69 2.78 -16.64
CA LEU A 238 6.87 2.53 -18.07
C LEU A 238 6.50 3.74 -18.94
N GLY A 239 5.90 4.79 -18.39
CA GLY A 239 5.49 6.00 -19.11
C GLY A 239 4.40 5.74 -20.14
N GLU A 240 3.45 4.86 -19.80
CA GLU A 240 2.34 4.44 -20.65
C GLU A 240 1.02 4.45 -19.85
N PRO A 241 -0.15 4.47 -20.51
CA PRO A 241 -1.41 4.28 -19.81
C PRO A 241 -1.51 2.85 -19.24
N PRO A 242 -2.21 2.66 -18.11
CA PRO A 242 -2.51 1.32 -17.60
C PRO A 242 -3.21 0.46 -18.65
N VAL A 243 -2.78 -0.81 -18.81
CA VAL A 243 -3.43 -1.80 -19.67
C VAL A 243 -4.90 -1.96 -19.27
N LYS A 244 -5.16 -1.91 -17.97
CA LYS A 244 -6.50 -1.89 -17.41
C LYS A 244 -6.57 -0.75 -16.40
N PRO A 245 -7.31 0.35 -16.70
CA PRO A 245 -7.53 1.42 -15.74
C PRO A 245 -8.12 0.87 -14.44
N VAL A 246 -7.78 1.48 -13.30
CA VAL A 246 -8.41 1.13 -12.01
C VAL A 246 -9.94 1.25 -12.09
N ALA A 247 -10.43 2.18 -12.91
CA ALA A 247 -11.85 2.33 -13.22
C ALA A 247 -12.51 1.12 -13.90
N GLU A 248 -11.75 0.29 -14.61
CA GLU A 248 -12.24 -0.87 -15.35
C GLU A 248 -11.98 -2.20 -14.62
N LEU A 249 -11.31 -2.15 -13.45
CA LEU A 249 -11.20 -3.30 -12.57
C LEU A 249 -12.61 -3.72 -12.13
N GLY A 250 -12.97 -4.98 -12.45
CA GLY A 250 -14.30 -5.53 -12.24
C GLY A 250 -14.74 -5.52 -10.76
N ARG A 251 -15.96 -5.99 -10.49
CA ARG A 251 -16.52 -6.02 -9.12
C ARG A 251 -15.89 -7.07 -8.20
N ASP A 252 -15.08 -7.99 -8.73
CA ASP A 252 -14.45 -9.06 -7.96
C ASP A 252 -13.22 -8.61 -7.16
N ALA A 253 -12.71 -7.42 -7.47
CA ALA A 253 -11.61 -6.75 -6.78
C ALA A 253 -12.14 -5.49 -6.08
N ALA A 254 -12.04 -5.46 -4.75
CA ALA A 254 -12.33 -4.27 -3.97
C ALA A 254 -11.18 -3.28 -4.15
N THR A 255 -11.26 -2.41 -5.16
CA THR A 255 -10.22 -1.41 -5.48
C THR A 255 -9.94 -0.46 -4.32
N SER A 256 -10.89 -0.32 -3.39
CA SER A 256 -10.74 0.39 -2.11
C SER A 256 -9.65 -0.16 -1.19
N LEU A 257 -9.21 -1.40 -1.41
CA LEU A 257 -8.17 -2.10 -0.62
C LEU A 257 -6.80 -2.14 -1.31
N MET A 258 -6.72 -1.71 -2.57
CA MET A 258 -5.52 -1.76 -3.38
C MET A 258 -4.77 -0.45 -3.21
N PRO A 259 -3.66 -0.37 -2.45
CA PRO A 259 -2.97 0.89 -2.25
C PRO A 259 -2.46 1.41 -3.59
N VAL A 260 -2.81 2.65 -3.89
CA VAL A 260 -2.36 3.37 -5.09
C VAL A 260 -1.93 4.76 -4.63
N ASP A 261 -0.90 5.31 -5.25
CA ASP A 261 -0.38 6.65 -4.97
C ASP A 261 -1.34 7.74 -5.48
N TRP A 262 -0.88 8.73 -6.26
CA TRP A 262 -1.70 9.88 -6.65
C TRP A 262 -2.70 9.52 -7.77
N LEU A 263 -3.88 9.03 -7.37
CA LEU A 263 -4.87 8.45 -8.30
C LEU A 263 -5.56 9.49 -9.20
N GLU A 264 -6.06 10.59 -8.64
CA GLU A 264 -6.86 11.56 -9.41
C GLU A 264 -6.00 12.56 -10.22
N GLN A 265 -4.70 12.64 -9.96
CA GLN A 265 -3.75 13.53 -10.66
C GLN A 265 -4.30 14.96 -10.85
N ASP A 266 -4.79 15.53 -9.75
CA ASP A 266 -5.59 16.75 -9.72
C ASP A 266 -4.71 18.01 -9.60
N SER A 267 -5.29 19.11 -9.10
CA SER A 267 -4.73 20.46 -9.25
C SER A 267 -3.50 20.80 -8.37
N TYR A 268 -2.92 19.86 -7.62
CA TYR A 268 -1.80 20.13 -6.72
C TYR A 268 -0.78 18.99 -6.65
N ASP A 269 0.46 19.29 -6.25
CA ASP A 269 1.51 18.29 -6.11
C ASP A 269 1.29 17.43 -4.86
N TRP A 270 0.72 16.25 -5.09
CA TRP A 270 0.39 15.27 -4.05
C TRP A 270 1.65 14.66 -3.41
N TYR A 271 2.71 14.40 -4.20
CA TYR A 271 3.96 13.85 -3.67
C TYR A 271 4.70 14.88 -2.83
N ALA A 272 4.76 16.15 -3.26
CA ALA A 272 5.34 17.21 -2.44
C ALA A 272 4.63 17.36 -1.09
N ARG A 273 3.30 17.22 -1.07
CA ARG A 273 2.54 17.20 0.20
C ARG A 273 2.88 15.99 1.06
N HIS A 274 3.00 14.80 0.45
CA HIS A 274 3.41 13.58 1.15
C HIS A 274 4.80 13.71 1.78
N HIS A 275 5.80 14.19 1.04
CA HIS A 275 7.13 14.42 1.58
C HIS A 275 7.13 15.50 2.68
N ALA A 276 6.32 16.56 2.54
CA ALA A 276 6.15 17.55 3.61
C ALA A 276 5.54 16.93 4.87
N ALA A 277 4.54 16.03 4.73
CA ALA A 277 3.95 15.31 5.84
C ALA A 277 4.97 14.43 6.56
N LEU A 278 5.78 13.65 5.82
CA LEU A 278 6.87 12.84 6.37
C LEU A 278 7.91 13.70 7.12
N ALA A 279 8.31 14.82 6.53
CA ALA A 279 9.28 15.72 7.15
C ALA A 279 8.76 16.31 8.48
N ILE A 280 7.50 16.75 8.51
CA ILE A 280 6.87 17.29 9.72
C ILE A 280 6.67 16.19 10.76
N ALA A 281 6.23 14.99 10.36
CA ALA A 281 6.03 13.86 11.26
C ALA A 281 7.30 13.53 12.06
N ARG A 282 8.48 13.61 11.43
CA ARG A 282 9.79 13.36 12.05
C ARG A 282 10.14 14.36 13.17
N SER A 283 9.60 15.58 13.15
CA SER A 283 9.96 16.64 14.13
C SER A 283 8.83 17.07 15.07
N LEU A 284 7.56 16.97 14.65
CA LEU A 284 6.43 17.59 15.33
C LEU A 284 6.03 16.91 16.64
N LYS A 285 6.29 15.59 16.78
CA LYS A 285 5.77 14.75 17.89
C LYS A 285 4.28 15.01 18.17
N PRO A 286 3.40 14.73 17.20
CA PRO A 286 2.00 15.14 17.28
C PRO A 286 1.26 14.47 18.44
N GLU A 287 0.41 15.22 19.13
CA GLU A 287 -0.57 14.67 20.08
C GLU A 287 -1.85 14.21 19.37
N VAL A 288 -2.16 14.81 18.21
CA VAL A 288 -3.29 14.44 17.36
C VAL A 288 -2.78 14.21 15.94
N VAL A 289 -3.17 13.08 15.34
CA VAL A 289 -3.00 12.84 13.90
C VAL A 289 -4.38 12.84 13.26
N MET A 290 -4.59 13.69 12.26
CA MET A 290 -5.80 13.69 11.45
C MET A 290 -5.52 13.02 10.12
N ILE A 291 -6.36 12.06 9.73
CA ILE A 291 -6.23 11.32 8.47
C ILE A 291 -7.53 11.48 7.70
N GLY A 292 -7.44 11.89 6.43
CA GLY A 292 -8.64 11.98 5.61
C GLY A 292 -8.43 12.52 4.21
N ASP A 293 -9.54 12.96 3.63
CA ASP A 293 -9.62 13.53 2.29
C ASP A 293 -9.59 15.08 2.30
N SER A 294 -10.16 15.71 1.27
CA SER A 294 -10.23 17.17 1.12
C SER A 294 -10.92 17.87 2.29
N ILE A 295 -11.87 17.19 2.96
CA ILE A 295 -12.58 17.73 4.12
C ILE A 295 -11.63 17.86 5.31
N THR A 296 -10.70 16.92 5.50
CA THR A 296 -9.65 17.03 6.52
C THR A 296 -8.55 18.00 6.07
N HIS A 297 -8.17 17.94 4.79
CA HIS A 297 -7.12 18.77 4.19
C HIS A 297 -7.38 20.27 4.38
N PHE A 298 -8.61 20.73 4.10
CA PHE A 298 -8.95 22.15 4.10
C PHE A 298 -9.28 22.73 5.49
N TRP A 299 -9.32 21.93 6.55
CA TRP A 299 -9.51 22.46 7.91
C TRP A 299 -8.27 23.22 8.41
N SER A 300 -7.08 22.80 7.96
CA SER A 300 -5.71 23.29 8.24
C SER A 300 -4.99 22.65 9.43
N GLY A 301 -3.81 23.15 9.83
CA GLY A 301 -2.78 22.41 10.59
C GLY A 301 -1.61 21.95 9.70
N PRO A 302 -0.42 21.68 10.25
CA PRO A 302 0.76 21.31 9.47
C PRO A 302 0.67 19.88 8.89
N PRO A 303 1.04 19.64 7.60
CA PRO A 303 1.34 20.63 6.57
C PRO A 303 0.09 21.39 6.13
N GLN A 304 0.18 22.72 6.12
CA GLN A 304 -0.94 23.59 5.78
C GLN A 304 -1.28 23.48 4.29
N ALA A 305 -2.58 23.41 3.99
CA ALA A 305 -3.12 23.45 2.64
C ALA A 305 -3.09 24.88 2.08
N THR A 306 -3.03 25.03 0.75
CA THR A 306 -3.22 26.33 0.09
C THR A 306 -4.61 26.92 0.37
N ARG A 307 -5.64 26.06 0.42
CA ARG A 307 -7.01 26.44 0.80
C ARG A 307 -7.24 26.11 2.28
N VAL A 308 -7.63 27.13 3.05
CA VAL A 308 -7.96 27.00 4.49
C VAL A 308 -9.38 27.52 4.72
N SER A 309 -10.26 26.63 5.18
CA SER A 309 -11.70 26.88 5.26
C SER A 309 -12.22 26.97 6.70
N GLY A 310 -11.42 26.60 7.71
CA GLY A 310 -11.83 26.60 9.12
C GLY A 310 -10.77 27.05 10.13
N PRO A 311 -10.00 28.14 9.90
CA PRO A 311 -8.86 28.50 10.75
C PRO A 311 -9.26 28.88 12.18
N GLU A 312 -10.44 29.49 12.40
CA GLU A 312 -10.85 29.88 13.75
C GLU A 312 -11.32 28.67 14.57
N SER A 313 -12.07 27.76 13.95
CA SER A 313 -12.53 26.51 14.58
C SER A 313 -11.35 25.57 14.86
N TRP A 314 -10.34 25.57 14.00
CA TRP A 314 -9.07 24.89 14.23
C TRP A 314 -8.37 25.45 15.48
N GLN A 315 -8.18 26.77 15.52
CA GLN A 315 -7.57 27.46 16.66
C GLN A 315 -8.37 27.25 17.96
N TRP A 316 -9.70 27.27 17.89
CA TRP A 316 -10.58 27.07 19.03
C TRP A 316 -10.46 25.66 19.64
N LEU A 317 -10.30 24.63 18.80
CA LEU A 317 -10.18 23.25 19.25
C LEU A 317 -8.76 22.92 19.71
N TYR A 318 -7.77 23.21 18.88
CA TYR A 318 -6.41 22.72 19.06
C TYR A 318 -5.48 23.75 19.69
N GLY A 319 -5.69 25.04 19.47
CA GLY A 319 -4.77 26.08 19.95
C GLY A 319 -3.33 25.78 19.53
N MET A 320 -2.42 25.71 20.50
CA MET A 320 -1.01 25.38 20.30
C MET A 320 -0.71 23.88 20.28
N ARG A 321 -1.73 23.01 20.40
CA ARG A 321 -1.54 21.56 20.41
C ARG A 321 -0.85 21.12 19.11
N PRO A 322 0.20 20.27 19.19
CA PRO A 322 0.84 19.74 17.99
C PRO A 322 -0.10 18.74 17.30
N VAL A 323 -0.58 19.12 16.11
CA VAL A 323 -1.49 18.31 15.30
C VAL A 323 -0.85 18.07 13.94
N LEU A 324 -0.73 16.82 13.52
CA LEU A 324 -0.32 16.45 12.17
C LEU A 324 -1.56 16.24 11.29
N ASN A 325 -1.72 17.06 10.25
CA ASN A 325 -2.84 16.96 9.31
C ASN A 325 -2.44 16.17 8.05
N LEU A 326 -2.80 14.89 8.02
CA LEU A 326 -2.64 13.96 6.89
C LEU A 326 -3.89 13.89 6.01
N GLY A 327 -4.61 15.02 5.88
CA GLY A 327 -5.67 15.22 4.90
C GLY A 327 -5.13 15.53 3.52
N PHE A 328 -5.64 14.90 2.47
CA PHE A 328 -5.23 15.10 1.08
C PHE A 328 -6.44 15.31 0.18
N GLY A 329 -6.35 16.25 -0.76
CA GLY A 329 -7.42 16.47 -1.74
C GLY A 329 -7.73 15.18 -2.50
N TRP A 330 -9.02 14.88 -2.68
CA TRP A 330 -9.53 13.72 -3.43
C TRP A 330 -9.16 12.32 -2.94
N ASP A 331 -8.36 12.20 -1.89
CA ASP A 331 -7.93 10.90 -1.38
C ASP A 331 -9.11 9.96 -1.12
N ARG A 332 -8.94 8.73 -1.59
CA ARG A 332 -9.76 7.55 -1.33
C ARG A 332 -9.03 6.65 -0.34
N THR A 333 -9.71 5.62 0.16
CA THR A 333 -9.10 4.65 1.10
C THR A 333 -7.80 4.05 0.58
N GLN A 334 -7.71 3.74 -0.72
CA GLN A 334 -6.49 3.25 -1.36
C GLN A 334 -5.31 4.22 -1.31
N ASN A 335 -5.56 5.53 -1.42
CA ASN A 335 -4.50 6.54 -1.37
C ASN A 335 -3.95 6.64 0.05
N VAL A 336 -4.85 6.66 1.04
CA VAL A 336 -4.46 6.65 2.45
C VAL A 336 -3.69 5.40 2.82
N LEU A 337 -4.12 4.22 2.35
CA LEU A 337 -3.39 2.96 2.57
C LEU A 337 -1.97 3.02 2.03
N TRP A 338 -1.78 3.60 0.83
CA TRP A 338 -0.46 3.76 0.25
C TRP A 338 0.40 4.71 1.08
N ARG A 339 -0.15 5.87 1.48
CA ARG A 339 0.56 6.89 2.27
C ARG A 339 1.03 6.37 3.63
N ILE A 340 0.16 5.66 4.34
CA ILE A 340 0.53 5.04 5.62
C ILE A 340 1.67 4.03 5.43
N ARG A 341 1.69 3.30 4.30
CA ARG A 341 2.77 2.35 3.98
C ARG A 341 4.09 3.00 3.66
N GLN A 342 4.07 4.20 3.09
CA GLN A 342 5.28 5.00 2.89
C GLN A 342 5.78 5.71 4.17
N GLY A 343 5.17 5.41 5.32
CA GLY A 343 5.72 5.76 6.62
C GLY A 343 5.12 6.99 7.29
N GLU A 344 3.96 7.49 6.84
CA GLU A 344 3.32 8.67 7.47
C GLU A 344 2.98 8.49 8.96
N LEU A 345 2.90 7.25 9.43
CA LEU A 345 2.62 6.93 10.84
C LEU A 345 3.83 6.35 11.59
N ASP A 346 4.99 6.26 10.94
CA ASP A 346 6.14 5.54 11.50
C ASP A 346 6.80 6.31 12.64
N GLY A 347 7.00 5.62 13.76
CA GLY A 347 7.60 6.20 14.96
C GLY A 347 6.72 7.22 15.70
N LEU A 348 5.45 7.37 15.31
CA LEU A 348 4.51 8.26 16.00
C LEU A 348 3.85 7.54 17.19
N ASP A 349 3.48 8.31 18.21
CA ASP A 349 2.69 7.83 19.37
C ASP A 349 1.69 8.92 19.80
N PRO A 350 0.73 9.30 18.93
CA PRO A 350 -0.21 10.36 19.24
C PRO A 350 -1.24 9.88 20.25
N ARG A 351 -1.79 10.79 21.05
CA ARG A 351 -2.87 10.46 21.98
C ARG A 351 -4.20 10.20 21.25
N TRP A 352 -4.45 10.91 20.15
CA TRP A 352 -5.65 10.75 19.34
C TRP A 352 -5.35 10.60 17.86
N VAL A 353 -6.12 9.75 17.20
CA VAL A 353 -6.21 9.71 15.74
C VAL A 353 -7.65 10.03 15.33
N VAL A 354 -7.84 11.01 14.46
CA VAL A 354 -9.14 11.35 13.87
C VAL A 354 -9.15 10.89 12.42
N LEU A 355 -10.05 9.98 12.09
CA LEU A 355 -10.16 9.38 10.77
C LEU A 355 -11.47 9.80 10.09
N HIS A 356 -11.39 10.50 8.96
CA HIS A 356 -12.57 10.89 8.16
C HIS A 356 -12.27 10.76 6.66
N LEU A 357 -12.78 9.70 6.03
CA LEU A 357 -12.60 9.41 4.60
C LEU A 357 -13.71 8.47 4.09
N GLY A 358 -13.75 8.28 2.77
CA GLY A 358 -14.62 7.32 2.10
C GLY A 358 -15.66 7.96 1.19
N THR A 359 -15.90 9.28 1.31
CA THR A 359 -16.85 9.99 0.43
C THR A 359 -16.42 9.95 -1.04
N ASN A 360 -15.10 10.04 -1.28
CA ASN A 360 -14.54 9.99 -2.64
C ASN A 360 -14.62 8.59 -3.24
N ASN A 361 -14.54 7.52 -2.42
CA ASN A 361 -14.73 6.14 -2.90
C ASN A 361 -16.09 5.94 -3.56
N LEU A 362 -17.13 6.61 -3.08
CA LEU A 362 -18.49 6.52 -3.62
C LEU A 362 -18.69 7.34 -4.91
N SER A 363 -17.66 8.05 -5.38
CA SER A 363 -17.70 8.85 -6.60
C SER A 363 -16.89 8.18 -7.71
N GLY A 364 -17.47 8.10 -8.91
CA GLY A 364 -16.75 7.69 -10.12
C GLY A 364 -16.02 8.86 -10.77
N THR A 365 -14.81 8.61 -11.27
CA THR A 365 -13.97 9.53 -12.06
C THR A 365 -13.41 8.79 -13.27
N ALA A 366 -12.66 9.49 -14.12
CA ALA A 366 -11.94 8.85 -15.22
C ALA A 366 -10.87 7.85 -14.71
N GLN A 367 -10.33 8.07 -13.51
CA GLN A 367 -9.25 7.26 -12.93
C GLN A 367 -9.77 6.12 -12.07
N SER A 368 -10.96 6.26 -11.46
CA SER A 368 -11.54 5.23 -10.60
C SER A 368 -13.05 5.15 -10.71
N ARG A 369 -13.59 3.94 -10.81
CA ARG A 369 -15.03 3.71 -10.65
C ARG A 369 -15.46 4.04 -9.24
N ALA A 370 -16.76 4.27 -9.08
CA ALA A 370 -17.36 4.28 -7.75
C ALA A 370 -17.25 2.88 -7.12
N SER A 371 -16.80 2.86 -5.87
CA SER A 371 -16.92 1.71 -4.98
C SER A 371 -18.39 1.52 -4.59
N THR A 372 -18.81 0.27 -4.43
CA THR A 372 -20.04 -0.03 -3.70
C THR A 372 -19.91 0.42 -2.24
N PRO A 373 -21.02 0.65 -1.50
CA PRO A 373 -20.94 0.98 -0.08
C PRO A 373 -20.16 -0.04 0.76
N ALA A 374 -20.24 -1.32 0.40
CA ALA A 374 -19.49 -2.40 1.05
C ALA A 374 -17.98 -2.32 0.76
N GLU A 375 -17.58 -2.04 -0.48
CA GLU A 375 -16.17 -1.82 -0.83
C GLU A 375 -15.61 -0.59 -0.11
N ALA A 376 -16.35 0.53 -0.08
CA ALA A 376 -15.94 1.72 0.65
C ALA A 376 -15.78 1.44 2.16
N ALA A 377 -16.73 0.72 2.76
CA ALA A 377 -16.64 0.29 4.16
C ALA A 377 -15.44 -0.63 4.42
N LEU A 378 -15.14 -1.57 3.53
CA LEU A 378 -13.94 -2.42 3.62
C LEU A 378 -12.65 -1.60 3.53
N GLY A 379 -12.60 -0.61 2.64
CA GLY A 379 -11.46 0.31 2.51
C GLY A 379 -11.21 1.09 3.80
N VAL A 380 -12.26 1.67 4.39
CA VAL A 380 -12.18 2.36 5.69
C VAL A 380 -11.73 1.39 6.79
N GLN A 381 -12.26 0.16 6.80
CA GLN A 381 -11.85 -0.87 7.77
C GLN A 381 -10.37 -1.22 7.66
N ALA A 382 -9.83 -1.33 6.44
CA ALA A 382 -8.41 -1.58 6.22
C ALA A 382 -7.54 -0.43 6.73
N VAL A 383 -7.96 0.83 6.53
CA VAL A 383 -7.25 1.99 7.08
C VAL A 383 -7.30 1.99 8.62
N VAL A 384 -8.45 1.71 9.22
CA VAL A 384 -8.59 1.56 10.69
C VAL A 384 -7.65 0.46 11.22
N SER A 385 -7.59 -0.69 10.56
CA SER A 385 -6.70 -1.78 10.93
C SER A 385 -5.23 -1.35 10.89
N GLU A 386 -4.82 -0.64 9.85
CA GLU A 386 -3.44 -0.18 9.71
C GLU A 386 -3.08 0.90 10.74
N VAL A 387 -3.98 1.84 11.01
CA VAL A 387 -3.82 2.85 12.06
C VAL A 387 -3.65 2.17 13.41
N ARG A 388 -4.51 1.21 13.77
CA ARG A 388 -4.42 0.50 15.06
C ARG A 388 -3.16 -0.34 15.19
N ARG A 389 -2.69 -0.91 14.08
CA ARG A 389 -1.46 -1.70 14.05
C ARG A 389 -0.23 -0.83 14.29
N ARG A 390 -0.16 0.35 13.67
CA ARG A 390 0.98 1.27 13.80
C ARG A 390 0.93 2.12 15.07
N LEU A 391 -0.27 2.49 15.52
CA LEU A 391 -0.51 3.41 16.64
C LEU A 391 -1.39 2.75 17.73
N PRO A 392 -0.92 1.67 18.37
CA PRO A 392 -1.74 0.83 19.26
C PRO A 392 -2.20 1.55 20.55
N ASN A 393 -1.51 2.62 20.96
CA ASN A 393 -1.83 3.38 22.18
C ASN A 393 -2.82 4.53 21.93
N SER A 394 -3.10 4.86 20.68
CA SER A 394 -3.92 6.02 20.34
C SER A 394 -5.41 5.74 20.51
N LYS A 395 -6.16 6.77 20.94
CA LYS A 395 -7.62 6.75 20.88
C LYS A 395 -8.07 7.07 19.44
N LEU A 396 -8.68 6.09 18.77
CA LEU A 396 -9.17 6.25 17.41
C LEU A 396 -10.61 6.76 17.38
N ILE A 397 -10.80 7.97 16.85
CA ILE A 397 -12.10 8.57 16.54
C ILE A 397 -12.37 8.36 15.05
N LEU A 398 -13.34 7.50 14.72
CA LEU A 398 -13.80 7.28 13.36
C LEU A 398 -15.02 8.18 13.09
N MET A 399 -14.85 9.16 12.23
CA MET A 399 -15.96 10.02 11.82
C MET A 399 -16.81 9.29 10.78
N ALA A 400 -18.13 9.32 10.95
CA ALA A 400 -19.06 8.92 9.89
C ALA A 400 -18.87 9.84 8.67
N ILE A 401 -19.07 9.30 7.47
CA ILE A 401 -18.99 10.07 6.23
C ILE A 401 -20.08 11.14 6.26
N MET A 402 -19.68 12.41 6.15
CA MET A 402 -20.62 13.53 6.17
C MET A 402 -21.59 13.50 4.98
N PRO A 403 -22.83 14.00 5.16
CA PRO A 403 -23.76 14.18 4.04
C PRO A 403 -23.20 15.17 3.02
N ARG A 404 -23.44 14.90 1.73
CA ARG A 404 -23.12 15.81 0.63
C ARG A 404 -24.25 15.88 -0.38
N GLY A 405 -24.26 16.93 -1.18
CA GLY A 405 -25.41 17.28 -2.02
C GLY A 405 -26.46 18.09 -1.27
N ARG A 406 -27.02 19.08 -1.96
CA ARG A 406 -27.95 20.07 -1.36
C ARG A 406 -29.23 19.44 -0.83
N ASN A 407 -29.79 18.52 -1.60
CA ASN A 407 -31.11 17.96 -1.36
C ASN A 407 -31.01 16.55 -0.80
N PRO A 408 -32.03 16.09 -0.05
CA PRO A 408 -32.05 14.74 0.53
C PRO A 408 -32.03 13.61 -0.52
N ASP A 409 -32.44 13.88 -1.76
CA ASP A 409 -32.50 12.94 -2.89
C ASP A 409 -31.21 12.91 -3.74
N ASP A 410 -30.16 13.65 -3.36
CA ASP A 410 -28.88 13.57 -4.06
C ASP A 410 -28.37 12.12 -4.08
N ALA A 411 -27.97 11.66 -5.28
CA ALA A 411 -27.61 10.26 -5.52
C ALA A 411 -26.51 9.71 -4.60
N ARG A 412 -25.72 10.59 -3.96
CA ARG A 412 -24.67 10.20 -3.00
C ARG A 412 -25.20 9.95 -1.60
N ARG A 413 -26.40 10.45 -1.23
CA ARG A 413 -26.97 10.33 0.12
C ARG A 413 -27.20 8.88 0.53
N ALA A 414 -27.84 8.09 -0.31
CA ALA A 414 -28.13 6.69 -0.01
C ALA A 414 -26.85 5.82 0.11
N PRO A 415 -25.88 5.89 -0.83
CA PRO A 415 -24.60 5.20 -0.67
C PRO A 415 -23.83 5.60 0.60
N ILE A 416 -23.80 6.89 0.96
CA ILE A 416 -23.16 7.37 2.19
C ILE A 416 -23.84 6.78 3.43
N ALA A 417 -25.17 6.81 3.48
CA ALA A 417 -25.94 6.25 4.59
C ALA A 417 -25.68 4.74 4.75
N GLU A 418 -25.63 3.99 3.64
CA GLU A 418 -25.35 2.55 3.67
C GLU A 418 -23.91 2.26 4.12
N THR A 419 -22.90 3.01 3.65
CA THR A 419 -21.53 2.87 4.13
C THR A 419 -21.43 3.15 5.63
N ASN A 420 -22.06 4.24 6.11
CA ASN A 420 -22.09 4.56 7.54
C ASN A 420 -22.79 3.46 8.35
N ARG A 421 -23.90 2.90 7.86
CA ARG A 421 -24.60 1.77 8.50
C ARG A 421 -23.68 0.56 8.66
N LEU A 422 -22.90 0.22 7.63
CA LEU A 422 -21.93 -0.88 7.67
C LEU A 422 -20.78 -0.60 8.66
N LEU A 423 -20.28 0.62 8.72
CA LEU A 423 -19.24 1.02 9.68
C LEU A 423 -19.77 0.98 11.12
N VAL A 424 -20.99 1.45 11.38
CA VAL A 424 -21.66 1.31 12.68
C VAL A 424 -21.80 -0.16 13.05
N ALA A 425 -22.31 -1.00 12.15
CA ALA A 425 -22.45 -2.43 12.40
C ALA A 425 -21.10 -3.09 12.74
N ARG A 426 -20.00 -2.65 12.11
CA ARG A 426 -18.66 -3.18 12.33
C ARG A 426 -18.04 -2.75 13.67
N TYR A 427 -18.28 -1.51 14.10
CA TYR A 427 -17.57 -0.88 15.22
C TYR A 427 -18.42 -0.60 16.45
N ALA A 428 -19.75 -0.79 16.41
CA ALA A 428 -20.65 -0.51 17.55
C ALA A 428 -20.28 -1.22 18.85
N LYS A 429 -19.56 -2.34 18.77
CA LYS A 429 -19.10 -3.13 19.93
C LYS A 429 -17.57 -3.13 20.09
N ASP A 430 -16.85 -2.33 19.30
CA ASP A 430 -15.39 -2.24 19.38
C ASP A 430 -14.99 -1.08 20.31
N PRO A 431 -14.55 -1.35 21.56
CA PRO A 431 -14.21 -0.29 22.50
C PRO A 431 -12.97 0.51 22.09
N ALA A 432 -12.21 0.04 21.09
CA ALA A 432 -11.04 0.73 20.57
C ALA A 432 -11.38 1.76 19.48
N VAL A 433 -12.63 1.82 19.01
CA VAL A 433 -13.06 2.75 17.96
C VAL A 433 -14.25 3.56 18.45
N GLN A 434 -14.05 4.86 18.62
CA GLN A 434 -15.15 5.78 18.91
C GLN A 434 -15.74 6.32 17.62
N LEU A 435 -16.92 5.82 17.23
CA LEU A 435 -17.63 6.31 16.06
C LEU A 435 -18.36 7.61 16.39
N VAL A 436 -18.14 8.65 15.59
CA VAL A 436 -18.77 9.97 15.75
C VAL A 436 -19.52 10.34 14.47
N ASP A 437 -20.84 10.50 14.58
CA ASP A 437 -21.68 10.97 13.48
C ASP A 437 -22.17 12.40 13.74
N ILE A 438 -21.75 13.32 12.88
CA ILE A 438 -22.21 14.72 12.90
C ILE A 438 -23.18 15.04 11.78
N GLY A 439 -23.53 14.09 10.92
CA GLY A 439 -24.44 14.28 9.79
C GLY A 439 -25.79 14.91 10.21
N PRO A 440 -26.46 14.43 11.27
CA PRO A 440 -27.70 15.05 11.76
C PRO A 440 -27.53 16.51 12.22
N ARG A 441 -26.31 16.92 12.62
CA ARG A 441 -26.01 18.31 13.03
C ARG A 441 -25.75 19.25 11.85
N LEU A 442 -25.53 18.69 10.66
CA LEU A 442 -25.26 19.43 9.42
C LEU A 442 -26.51 19.64 8.55
N LEU A 443 -27.59 18.91 8.82
CA LEU A 443 -28.81 18.94 8.02
C LEU A 443 -29.92 19.74 8.71
N GLN A 444 -30.77 20.34 7.89
CA GLN A 444 -32.05 20.88 8.35
C GLN A 444 -33.06 19.75 8.60
N PRO A 445 -34.17 20.04 9.32
CA PRO A 445 -35.24 19.06 9.54
C PRO A 445 -35.83 18.45 8.26
N ASP A 446 -35.80 19.19 7.14
CA ASP A 446 -36.25 18.72 5.82
C ASP A 446 -35.19 17.88 5.06
N GLY A 447 -34.03 17.65 5.68
CA GLY A 447 -32.92 16.90 5.11
C GLY A 447 -31.98 17.69 4.20
N THR A 448 -32.24 18.98 3.96
CA THR A 448 -31.38 19.84 3.13
C THR A 448 -30.07 20.18 3.84
N LEU A 449 -29.01 20.41 3.04
CA LEU A 449 -27.68 20.81 3.50
C LEU A 449 -27.45 22.31 3.30
N PRO A 450 -27.44 23.13 4.38
CA PRO A 450 -27.31 24.58 4.29
C PRO A 450 -26.02 25.05 3.59
N GLU A 451 -26.13 26.06 2.73
CA GLU A 451 -24.99 26.73 2.10
C GLU A 451 -24.05 27.38 3.10
N ALA A 452 -24.60 27.93 4.17
CA ALA A 452 -23.81 28.50 5.25
C ALA A 452 -22.88 27.47 5.91
N LEU A 453 -23.22 26.18 5.91
CA LEU A 453 -22.42 25.11 6.51
C LEU A 453 -21.53 24.38 5.49
N MET A 454 -22.02 24.18 4.27
CA MET A 454 -21.25 23.59 3.17
C MET A 454 -21.49 24.39 1.88
N PRO A 455 -20.63 25.37 1.55
CA PRO A 455 -20.86 26.30 0.44
C PRO A 455 -20.96 25.65 -0.95
N ASP A 456 -20.28 24.52 -1.15
CA ASP A 456 -20.33 23.73 -2.40
C ASP A 456 -21.12 22.42 -2.24
N GLY A 457 -21.81 22.26 -1.11
CA GLY A 457 -22.53 21.04 -0.75
C GLY A 457 -21.63 19.82 -0.47
N THR A 458 -20.31 20.00 -0.25
CA THR A 458 -19.38 18.94 0.14
C THR A 458 -18.40 19.37 1.23
N HIS A 459 -17.74 20.52 1.08
CA HIS A 459 -16.70 20.98 1.99
C HIS A 459 -17.28 21.91 3.06
N PRO A 460 -16.97 21.70 4.35
CA PRO A 460 -17.44 22.59 5.40
C PRO A 460 -16.89 24.01 5.23
N SER A 461 -17.73 25.00 5.55
CA SER A 461 -17.27 26.36 5.88
C SER A 461 -16.71 26.39 7.31
N GLU A 462 -16.24 27.55 7.75
CA GLU A 462 -15.83 27.79 9.15
C GLU A 462 -16.92 27.37 10.16
N SER A 463 -18.20 27.65 9.89
CA SER A 463 -19.31 27.27 10.77
C SER A 463 -19.58 25.76 10.75
N GLY A 464 -19.45 25.11 9.58
CA GLY A 464 -19.51 23.66 9.45
C GLY A 464 -18.37 22.98 10.22
N TYR A 465 -17.13 23.47 10.07
CA TYR A 465 -15.98 22.99 10.83
C TYR A 465 -16.14 23.22 12.33
N ARG A 466 -16.79 24.30 12.77
CA ARG A 466 -17.10 24.52 14.19
C ARG A 466 -18.02 23.47 14.79
N ILE A 467 -18.94 22.90 14.00
CA ILE A 467 -19.77 21.75 14.42
C ILE A 467 -18.88 20.51 14.60
N TRP A 468 -17.99 20.24 13.65
CA TRP A 468 -17.03 19.14 13.76
C TRP A 468 -16.10 19.33 14.97
N ALA A 469 -15.59 20.53 15.18
CA ALA A 469 -14.73 20.90 16.30
C ALA A 469 -15.37 20.56 17.66
N ARG A 470 -16.64 20.94 17.84
CA ARG A 470 -17.40 20.66 19.06
C ARG A 470 -17.58 19.15 19.26
N ALA A 471 -17.91 18.41 18.21
CA ALA A 471 -18.06 16.96 18.29
C ALA A 471 -16.74 16.26 18.66
N LEU A 472 -15.59 16.73 18.15
CA LEU A 472 -14.28 16.20 18.56
C LEU A 472 -13.96 16.49 20.02
N ARG A 473 -14.34 17.67 20.52
CA ARG A 473 -14.20 18.03 21.94
C ARG A 473 -15.07 17.16 22.83
N GLU A 474 -16.33 16.93 22.44
CA GLU A 474 -17.26 15.99 23.10
C GLU A 474 -16.72 14.55 23.08
N ALA A 475 -16.04 14.17 22.00
CA ALA A 475 -15.38 12.87 21.87
C ALA A 475 -14.07 12.74 22.67
N GLY A 476 -13.66 13.79 23.39
CA GLY A 476 -12.56 13.74 24.35
C GLY A 476 -11.23 14.30 23.86
N ILE A 477 -11.18 14.97 22.70
CA ILE A 477 -10.08 15.88 22.37
C ILE A 477 -10.25 17.13 23.24
N THR A 478 -9.71 17.05 24.45
CA THR A 478 -9.76 18.14 25.42
C THR A 478 -8.84 19.29 24.99
N ALA A 479 -9.10 20.51 25.49
CA ALA A 479 -8.17 21.62 25.30
C ALA A 479 -6.78 21.25 25.84
N ALA A 480 -5.72 21.75 25.20
CA ALA A 480 -4.38 21.63 25.79
C ALA A 480 -4.41 22.25 27.20
N PRO A 481 -3.78 21.61 28.20
CA PRO A 481 -3.71 22.15 29.55
C PRO A 481 -3.06 23.54 29.59
#